data_AF-A0A0Q9PUT7-F1
#
_entry.id   AF-A0A0Q9PUT7-F1
#
_cell.length_a   1.000
_cell.length_b   1.000
_cell.length_c   1.000
_cell.angle_alpha   90.00
_cell.angle_beta   90.00
_cell.angle_gamma   90.00
#
_symmetry.space_group_name_H-M   'P 1'
#
loop_
_entity.id
_entity.type
_entity.pdbx_description
1 polymer ?
#
loop_
_entity_poly.entity_id
_entity_poly.type
_entity_poly.pdbx_seq_one_letter_code
_entity_poly.pdbx_strand_id
1 'polypeptide(L)'
;MSIDRPQGDDDMGAGGFLARFLQGFVLDALTNGAVFLSLIVVIAGVITKQPGWIALGVVVGLAGMVLPWTGLARKWPDPVMWAVAVPVIVVDIAVLALMWKRA
;
A
#
# COMPACT_ATOMS: atom_id res chain seq x y z
N MET A 1 43.02 -11.25 -28.17
CA MET A 1 42.28 -9.98 -28.39
C MET A 1 41.27 -9.88 -27.27
N SER A 2 41.63 -9.16 -26.19
CA SER A 2 40.80 -9.02 -25.00
C SER A 2 39.66 -8.06 -25.29
N ILE A 3 38.43 -8.43 -24.94
CA ILE A 3 37.27 -7.54 -24.98
C ILE A 3 37.35 -6.69 -23.71
N ASP A 4 37.82 -5.45 -23.83
CA ASP A 4 37.55 -4.43 -22.82
C ASP A 4 36.07 -4.06 -22.91
N ARG A 5 35.26 -4.61 -22.00
CA ARG A 5 33.98 -3.99 -21.67
C ARG A 5 34.27 -2.90 -20.65
N PRO A 6 33.94 -1.63 -20.91
CA PRO A 6 34.00 -0.63 -19.85
C PRO A 6 33.03 -1.07 -18.75
N GLN A 7 33.63 -1.41 -17.61
CA GLN A 7 32.99 -1.64 -16.33
C GLN A 7 32.26 -0.35 -15.96
N GLY A 8 30.93 -0.36 -16.07
CA GLY A 8 30.07 0.70 -15.61
C GLY A 8 29.98 0.64 -14.09
N ASP A 9 31.08 0.94 -13.43
CA ASP A 9 31.16 1.07 -11.99
C ASP A 9 30.74 2.51 -11.62
N ASP A 10 29.63 2.59 -10.90
CA ASP A 10 29.51 3.38 -9.68
C ASP A 10 29.26 4.90 -9.73
N ASP A 11 28.30 5.34 -10.54
CA ASP A 11 27.48 6.51 -10.16
C ASP A 11 26.41 6.11 -9.13
N MET A 12 26.81 5.61 -7.95
CA MET A 12 25.96 5.78 -6.75
C MET A 12 26.09 7.22 -6.26
N GLY A 13 25.78 8.18 -7.15
CA GLY A 13 25.73 9.58 -6.81
C GLY A 13 24.68 9.83 -5.74
N ALA A 14 24.79 10.96 -5.02
CA ALA A 14 23.84 11.37 -3.99
C ALA A 14 22.37 11.27 -4.43
N GLY A 15 22.08 11.39 -5.73
CA GLY A 15 20.76 11.16 -6.32
C GLY A 15 20.24 9.73 -6.21
N GLY A 16 21.08 8.70 -6.40
CA GLY A 16 20.68 7.30 -6.23
C GLY A 16 20.40 6.93 -4.78
N PHE A 17 21.17 7.49 -3.85
CA PHE A 17 20.91 7.37 -2.41
C PHE A 17 19.60 8.05 -2.02
N LEU A 18 19.38 9.30 -2.46
CA LEU A 18 18.16 10.05 -2.18
C LEU A 18 16.92 9.36 -2.77
N ALA A 19 17.02 8.82 -3.99
CA ALA A 19 15.92 8.08 -4.62
C ALA A 19 15.52 6.84 -3.82
N ARG A 20 16.48 6.07 -3.32
CA ARG A 20 16.20 4.90 -2.45
C ARG A 20 15.59 5.31 -1.11
N PHE A 21 16.07 6.40 -0.51
CA PHE A 21 15.52 6.92 0.74
C PHE A 21 14.06 7.37 0.56
N LEU A 22 13.79 8.18 -0.48
CA LEU A 22 12.45 8.64 -0.82
C LEU A 22 11.51 7.47 -1.14
N GLN A 23 12.00 6.46 -1.87
CA GLN A 23 11.23 5.25 -2.15
C GLN A 23 10.81 4.53 -0.87
N GLY A 24 11.75 4.31 0.07
CA GLY A 24 11.45 3.68 1.36
C GLY A 24 10.46 4.50 2.20
N PHE A 25 10.64 5.82 2.24
CA PHE A 25 9.74 6.73 2.95
C PHE A 25 8.31 6.73 2.37
N VAL A 26 8.19 6.80 1.05
CA VAL A 26 6.89 6.78 0.36
C VAL A 26 6.19 5.45 0.60
N LEU A 27 6.91 4.32 0.53
CA LEU A 27 6.34 3.01 0.76
C LEU A 27 5.85 2.84 2.21
N ASP A 28 6.60 3.37 3.18
CA ASP A 28 6.19 3.38 4.59
C ASP A 28 4.95 4.25 4.81
N ALA A 29 4.93 5.47 4.25
CA ALA A 29 3.78 6.36 4.30
C ALA A 29 2.54 5.73 3.64
N LEU A 30 2.70 5.07 2.49
CA LEU A 30 1.62 4.35 1.80
C LEU A 30 1.12 3.17 2.63
N THR A 31 2.02 2.40 3.24
CA THR A 31 1.64 1.24 4.05
C THR A 31 0.85 1.67 5.28
N ASN A 32 1.34 2.69 6.01
CA ASN A 32 0.62 3.26 7.15
C ASN A 32 -0.71 3.91 6.73
N GLY A 33 -0.71 4.61 5.60
CA GLY A 33 -1.91 5.21 5.01
C GLY A 33 -2.96 4.17 4.62
N ALA A 34 -2.55 3.04 4.03
CA ALA A 34 -3.42 1.92 3.69
C ALA A 34 -4.09 1.33 4.94
N VAL A 35 -3.29 1.02 5.97
CA VAL A 35 -3.83 0.50 7.25
C VAL A 35 -4.82 1.48 7.89
N PHE A 36 -4.51 2.77 7.86
CA PHE A 36 -5.38 3.81 8.40
C PHE A 36 -6.70 3.95 7.62
N LEU A 37 -6.64 3.99 6.28
CA LEU A 37 -7.84 4.03 5.42
C LEU A 37 -8.71 2.79 5.62
N SER A 38 -8.10 1.63 5.72
CA SER A 38 -8.79 0.37 5.99
C SER A 38 -9.54 0.40 7.32
N LEU A 39 -9.00 1.06 8.36
CA LEU A 39 -9.71 1.28 9.63
C LEU A 39 -10.97 2.13 9.44
N ILE A 40 -10.84 3.21 8.65
CA ILE A 40 -11.98 4.07 8.32
C ILE A 40 -13.06 3.26 7.58
N VAL A 41 -12.67 2.39 6.64
CA VAL A 41 -13.59 1.53 5.88
C VAL A 41 -14.35 0.56 6.81
N VAL A 42 -13.67 -0.09 7.76
CA VAL A 42 -14.35 -0.94 8.76
C VAL A 42 -15.39 -0.12 9.55
N ILE A 43 -14.97 1.03 10.08
CA ILE A 43 -15.83 1.88 10.92
C ILE A 43 -17.02 2.39 10.11
N ALA A 44 -16.81 2.86 8.88
CA ALA A 44 -17.86 3.34 7.98
C ALA A 44 -18.88 2.23 7.68
N GLY A 45 -18.40 1.01 7.38
CA GLY A 45 -19.26 -0.16 7.18
C GLY A 45 -20.16 -0.43 8.38
N VAL A 46 -19.60 -0.41 9.60
CA VAL A 46 -20.34 -0.63 10.86
C VAL A 46 -21.37 0.48 11.10
N ILE A 47 -21.00 1.75 10.90
CA ILE A 47 -21.89 2.91 11.11
C ILE A 47 -23.08 2.88 10.14
N THR A 48 -22.91 2.33 8.93
CA THR A 48 -23.96 2.28 7.90
C THR A 48 -25.13 1.36 8.30
N LYS A 49 -24.96 0.46 9.28
CA LYS A 49 -26.00 -0.45 9.83
C LYS A 49 -26.71 -1.38 8.83
N GLN A 50 -26.33 -1.35 7.55
CA GLN A 50 -26.85 -2.26 6.53
C GLN A 50 -25.94 -3.49 6.45
N PRO A 51 -26.47 -4.72 6.51
CA PRO A 51 -25.66 -5.93 6.63
C PRO A 51 -24.66 -6.11 5.48
N GLY A 52 -25.04 -5.71 4.26
CA GLY A 52 -24.13 -5.75 3.10
C GLY A 52 -22.93 -4.82 3.25
N TRP A 53 -23.12 -3.60 3.77
CA TRP A 53 -22.03 -2.63 3.98
C TRP A 53 -21.16 -2.97 5.19
N ILE A 54 -21.75 -3.57 6.23
CA ILE A 54 -20.99 -4.09 7.37
C ILE A 54 -20.05 -5.19 6.88
N ALA A 55 -20.59 -6.19 6.17
CA ALA A 55 -19.79 -7.31 5.66
C ALA A 55 -18.68 -6.83 4.72
N LEU A 56 -19.01 -5.96 3.77
CA LEU A 56 -18.02 -5.42 2.82
C LEU A 56 -16.95 -4.60 3.53
N GLY A 57 -17.34 -3.67 4.42
CA GLY A 57 -16.40 -2.81 5.14
C GLY A 57 -15.46 -3.61 6.05
N VAL A 58 -15.98 -4.63 6.75
CA VAL A 58 -15.16 -5.53 7.57
C VAL A 58 -14.18 -6.33 6.72
N VAL A 59 -14.63 -6.95 5.62
CA VAL A 59 -13.75 -7.78 4.77
C VAL A 59 -12.66 -6.93 4.13
N VAL A 60 -13.03 -5.80 3.52
CA VAL A 60 -12.09 -4.92 2.83
C VAL A 60 -11.11 -4.30 3.82
N GLY A 61 -11.61 -3.73 4.91
CA GLY A 61 -10.75 -3.09 5.90
C GLY A 61 -9.85 -4.08 6.65
N LEU A 62 -10.31 -5.29 6.96
CA LEU A 62 -9.41 -6.30 7.52
C LEU A 62 -8.36 -6.75 6.51
N ALA A 63 -8.74 -6.98 5.24
CA ALA A 63 -7.77 -7.34 4.21
C ALA A 63 -6.71 -6.24 4.02
N GLY A 64 -7.12 -4.97 4.00
CA GLY A 64 -6.23 -3.83 3.82
C GLY A 64 -5.35 -3.52 5.04
N MET A 65 -5.70 -3.99 6.24
CA MET A 65 -4.77 -4.00 7.39
C MET A 65 -3.83 -5.20 7.40
N VAL A 66 -4.37 -6.39 7.16
CA VAL A 66 -3.62 -7.65 7.30
C VAL A 66 -2.59 -7.77 6.20
N LEU A 67 -2.91 -7.42 4.95
CA LEU A 67 -1.99 -7.58 3.83
C LEU A 67 -0.68 -6.76 4.02
N PRO A 68 -0.71 -5.44 4.30
CA PRO A 68 0.51 -4.69 4.53
C PRO A 68 1.25 -5.15 5.79
N TRP A 69 0.53 -5.53 6.85
CA TRP A 69 1.15 -6.09 8.05
C TRP A 69 1.89 -7.40 7.77
N THR A 70 1.28 -8.30 6.99
CA THR A 70 1.93 -9.55 6.58
C THR A 70 3.14 -9.29 5.67
N GLY A 71 3.06 -8.28 4.80
CA GLY A 71 4.17 -7.88 3.95
C GLY A 71 5.36 -7.35 4.75
N LEU A 72 5.11 -6.52 5.76
CA LEU A 72 6.13 -6.06 6.71
C LEU A 72 6.72 -7.22 7.52
N ALA A 73 5.86 -8.07 8.10
CA ALA A 73 6.29 -9.19 8.94
C ALA A 73 7.10 -10.23 8.16
N ARG A 74 6.74 -10.47 6.89
CA ARG A 74 7.45 -11.40 5.99
C ARG A 74 8.57 -10.74 5.19
N LYS A 75 8.81 -9.43 5.38
CA LYS A 75 9.83 -8.65 4.66
C LYS A 75 9.72 -8.82 3.14
N TRP A 76 8.52 -8.61 2.60
CA TRP A 76 8.30 -8.67 1.17
C TRP A 76 9.17 -7.65 0.42
N PRO A 77 9.63 -7.99 -0.80
CA PRO A 77 10.42 -7.06 -1.59
C PRO A 77 9.56 -5.86 -2.01
N ASP A 78 10.16 -4.68 -2.14
CA ASP A 78 9.48 -3.42 -2.45
C ASP A 78 8.44 -3.52 -3.58
N PRO A 79 8.71 -4.18 -4.73
CA PRO A 79 7.71 -4.26 -5.81
C PRO A 79 6.42 -4.97 -5.38
N VAL A 80 6.53 -5.96 -4.49
CA VAL A 80 5.38 -6.69 -3.94
C VAL A 80 4.62 -5.82 -2.95
N MET A 81 5.32 -5.07 -2.10
CA MET A 81 4.69 -4.12 -1.18
C MET A 81 3.93 -3.03 -1.95
N TRP A 82 4.50 -2.51 -3.04
CA TRP A 82 3.81 -1.58 -3.95
C TRP A 82 2.57 -2.20 -4.60
N ALA A 83 2.67 -3.43 -5.08
CA ALA A 83 1.55 -4.17 -5.66
C ALA A 83 0.43 -4.49 -4.66
N VAL A 84 0.68 -4.34 -3.35
CA VAL A 84 -0.30 -4.56 -2.29
C VAL A 84 -0.87 -3.22 -1.80
N ALA A 85 -0.01 -2.26 -1.45
CA ALA A 85 -0.43 -0.99 -0.87
C ALA A 85 -1.29 -0.18 -1.85
N VAL A 86 -0.91 -0.13 -3.13
CA VAL A 86 -1.65 0.66 -4.13
C VAL A 86 -3.06 0.12 -4.34
N PRO A 87 -3.30 -1.18 -4.62
CA PRO A 87 -4.65 -1.71 -4.74
C PRO A 87 -5.48 -1.56 -3.47
N VAL A 88 -4.89 -1.75 -2.28
CA VAL A 88 -5.62 -1.57 -1.01
C VAL A 88 -6.16 -0.15 -0.91
N ILE A 89 -5.32 0.86 -1.14
CA ILE A 89 -5.75 2.27 -1.10
C ILE A 89 -6.84 2.54 -2.14
N VAL A 90 -6.69 2.05 -3.36
CA VAL A 90 -7.67 2.24 -4.44
C VAL A 90 -9.02 1.61 -4.07
N VAL A 91 -9.01 0.40 -3.51
CA VAL A 91 -10.23 -0.30 -3.08
C VAL A 91 -10.88 0.42 -1.90
N ASP A 92 -10.09 0.87 -0.90
CA ASP A 92 -10.61 1.60 0.26
C ASP A 92 -11.30 2.90 -0.19
N ILE A 93 -10.66 3.68 -1.06
CA ILE A 93 -11.24 4.91 -1.61
C ILE A 93 -12.52 4.60 -2.41
N ALA A 94 -12.52 3.55 -3.24
CA ALA A 94 -13.68 3.16 -4.01
C ALA A 94 -14.86 2.74 -3.13
N VAL A 95 -14.62 1.98 -2.05
CA VAL A 95 -15.64 1.56 -1.10
C VAL A 95 -16.21 2.78 -0.37
N LEU A 96 -15.36 3.69 0.12
CA LEU A 96 -15.81 4.92 0.79
C LEU A 96 -16.64 5.80 -0.15
N ALA A 97 -16.18 6.01 -1.38
CA ALA A 97 -16.92 6.80 -2.37
C ALA A 97 -18.29 6.18 -2.68
N LEU A 98 -18.36 4.85 -2.77
CA LEU A 98 -19.60 4.13 -3.03
C LEU A 98 -20.57 4.21 -1.85
N MET A 99 -20.07 4.10 -0.61
CA MET A 99 -20.86 4.30 0.60
C MET A 99 -21.43 5.72 0.66
N TRP A 100 -20.61 6.73 0.40
CA TRP A 100 -21.07 8.13 0.38
C TRP A 100 -22.10 8.43 -0.69
N LYS A 101 -22.01 7.82 -1.87
CA LYS A 101 -23.05 7.98 -2.90
C LYS A 101 -24.40 7.41 -2.47
N ARG A 102 -24.43 6.49 -1.50
CA ARG A 102 -25.64 5.80 -1.02
C ARG A 102 -26.14 6.30 0.34
N ALA A 103 -25.35 7.09 1.06
CA ALA A 103 -25.72 7.75 2.31
C ALA A 103 -26.57 8.99 2.04
#